data_AF-A0A847I2H7-F1
#
_entry.id   AF-A0A847I2H7-F1
#
_cell.length_a   1.000
_cell.length_b   1.000
_cell.length_c   1.000
_cell.angle_alpha   90.00
_cell.angle_beta   90.00
_cell.angle_gamma   90.00
#
_symmetry.space_group_name_H-M   'P 1'
#
loop_
_entity.id
_entity.type
_entity.pdbx_description
1 polymer ?
#
loop_
_entity_poly.entity_id
_entity_poly.type
_entity_poly.pdbx_seq_one_letter_code
_entity_poly.pdbx_strand_id
1 'polypeptide(L)'
;MTGAGLLAILPLIIPSVAAVLLVLLISFRRSHFAAAAITLAGLALAFAATCWRPSTDAQQVTQLLLMDGYAAFFNGLILAAAAATVLIA
;
A
#
# COMPACT_ATOMS: atom_id res chain seq x y z
N MET A 1 13.24 12.38 -10.54
CA MET A 1 13.01 11.00 -10.07
C MET A 1 13.17 10.07 -11.27
N THR A 2 14.01 9.03 -11.18
CA THR A 2 14.02 7.98 -12.22
C THR A 2 12.74 7.14 -12.10
N GLY A 3 12.27 6.52 -13.20
CA GLY A 3 11.07 5.67 -13.18
C GLY A 3 11.15 4.55 -12.12
N ALA A 4 12.36 4.03 -11.87
CA ALA A 4 12.63 3.05 -10.82
C ALA A 4 12.36 3.57 -9.39
N GLY A 5 12.55 4.86 -9.13
CA GLY A 5 12.25 5.47 -7.84
C GLY A 5 10.74 5.49 -7.55
N LEU A 6 9.92 5.73 -8.58
CA LEU A 6 8.46 5.71 -8.45
C LEU A 6 7.94 4.29 -8.21
N LEU A 7 8.51 3.30 -8.88
CA LEU A 7 8.19 1.89 -8.67
C LEU A 7 8.56 1.40 -7.26
N ALA A 8 9.62 1.96 -6.64
CA ALA A 8 9.98 1.60 -5.28
C ALA A 8 9.02 2.15 -4.21
N ILE A 9 8.33 3.28 -4.46
CA ILE A 9 7.36 3.89 -3.52
C ILE A 9 5.92 3.42 -3.80
N LEU A 10 5.70 2.60 -4.83
CA LEU A 10 4.38 2.05 -5.18
C LEU A 10 3.57 1.49 -3.99
N PRO A 11 4.15 0.70 -3.07
CA PRO A 11 3.38 0.15 -1.95
C PRO A 11 2.98 1.20 -0.91
N LEU A 12 3.50 2.44 -0.97
CA LEU A 12 2.99 3.58 -0.20
C LEU A 12 1.94 4.38 -0.98
N ILE A 13 2.09 4.52 -2.31
CA ILE A 13 1.14 5.28 -3.13
C ILE A 13 -0.22 4.59 -3.19
N ILE A 14 -0.24 3.26 -3.41
CA ILE A 14 -1.48 2.49 -3.55
C ILE A 14 -2.42 2.67 -2.35
N PRO A 15 -1.99 2.47 -1.08
CA PRO A 15 -2.89 2.64 0.06
C PRO A 15 -3.31 4.11 0.26
N SER A 16 -2.46 5.10 -0.07
CA SER A 16 -2.86 6.51 -0.03
C SER A 16 -3.98 6.82 -1.03
N VAL A 17 -3.88 6.31 -2.26
CA VAL A 17 -4.95 6.47 -3.27
C VAL A 17 -6.21 5.75 -2.82
N ALA A 18 -6.11 4.53 -2.30
CA ALA A 18 -7.25 3.79 -1.76
C ALA A 18 -7.97 4.55 -0.64
N ALA A 19 -7.21 5.20 0.26
CA ALA A 19 -7.77 6.03 1.33
C ALA A 19 -8.54 7.26 0.78
N VAL A 20 -7.99 7.94 -0.23
CA VAL A 20 -8.70 9.06 -0.89
C VAL A 20 -9.99 8.58 -1.56
N LEU A 21 -9.95 7.46 -2.28
CA LEU A 21 -11.14 6.86 -2.90
C LEU A 21 -12.19 6.45 -1.87
N LEU A 22 -11.75 5.92 -0.72
CA LEU A 22 -12.63 5.55 0.39
C LEU A 22 -13.35 6.76 0.96
N VAL A 23 -12.62 7.85 1.25
CA VAL A 23 -13.23 9.10 1.76
C VAL A 23 -14.23 9.64 0.75
N LEU A 24 -13.85 9.69 -0.53
CA LEU A 24 -14.73 10.14 -1.61
C LEU A 24 -16.00 9.26 -1.70
N LEU A 25 -15.86 7.94 -1.66
CA LEU A 25 -16.99 7.02 -1.69
C LEU A 25 -17.94 7.28 -0.51
N ILE A 26 -17.41 7.40 0.71
CA ILE A 26 -18.20 7.61 1.92
C ILE A 26 -18.94 8.95 1.87
N SER A 27 -18.39 9.96 1.20
CA SER A 27 -19.08 11.23 0.93
C SER A 27 -20.33 11.07 0.06
N PHE A 28 -20.36 10.09 -0.85
CA PHE A 28 -21.52 9.85 -1.73
C PHE A 28 -22.46 8.76 -1.22
N ARG A 29 -21.94 7.63 -0.72
CA ARG A 29 -22.72 6.48 -0.26
C ARG A 29 -22.06 5.86 0.97
N ARG A 30 -22.72 5.97 2.12
CA ARG A 30 -22.32 5.24 3.35
C ARG A 30 -22.75 3.78 3.27
N SER A 31 -21.86 2.92 2.81
CA SER A 31 -22.00 1.46 2.91
C SER A 31 -20.76 0.86 3.55
N HIS A 32 -20.95 0.16 4.67
CA HIS A 32 -19.86 -0.51 5.39
C HIS A 32 -19.21 -1.62 4.55
N PHE A 33 -20.02 -2.37 3.80
CA PHE A 33 -19.51 -3.43 2.92
C PHE A 33 -18.66 -2.86 1.78
N ALA A 34 -19.12 -1.78 1.14
CA ALA A 34 -18.36 -1.15 0.05
C ALA A 34 -17.05 -0.54 0.54
N ALA A 35 -17.06 0.07 1.73
CA ALA A 35 -15.87 0.60 2.39
C ALA A 35 -14.85 -0.50 2.69
N ALA A 36 -15.28 -1.62 3.27
CA ALA A 36 -14.42 -2.77 3.56
C ALA A 36 -13.82 -3.38 2.28
N ALA A 37 -14.64 -3.56 1.24
CA ALA A 37 -14.20 -4.11 -0.04
C ALA A 37 -13.12 -3.26 -0.72
N ILE A 38 -13.29 -1.93 -0.77
CA ILE A 38 -12.28 -1.02 -1.33
C ILE A 38 -11.00 -1.05 -0.51
N THR A 39 -11.11 -1.04 0.82
CA THR A 39 -9.95 -1.04 1.71
C THR A 39 -9.14 -2.33 1.56
N LEU A 40 -9.82 -3.49 1.55
CA LEU A 40 -9.18 -4.78 1.32
C LEU A 40 -8.55 -4.89 -0.07
N ALA A 41 -9.23 -4.41 -1.11
CA ALA A 41 -8.67 -4.40 -2.46
C ALA A 41 -7.41 -3.52 -2.55
N GLY A 42 -7.44 -2.32 -1.95
CA GLY A 42 -6.28 -1.43 -1.89
C GLY A 42 -5.10 -2.04 -1.13
N LEU A 43 -5.35 -2.67 0.01
CA LEU A 43 -4.33 -3.35 0.80
C LEU A 43 -3.74 -4.56 0.06
N ALA A 44 -4.57 -5.37 -0.61
CA ALA A 44 -4.11 -6.51 -1.41
C ALA A 44 -3.23 -6.06 -2.59
N LEU A 45 -3.62 -4.99 -3.29
CA LEU A 45 -2.81 -4.41 -4.36
C LEU A 45 -1.48 -3.85 -3.85
N ALA A 46 -1.48 -3.16 -2.71
CA ALA A 46 -0.27 -2.64 -2.08
C ALA A 46 0.68 -3.76 -1.65
N PHE A 47 0.13 -4.84 -1.12
CA PHE A 47 0.90 -6.03 -0.73
C PHE A 47 1.52 -6.70 -1.97
N ALA A 48 0.74 -6.89 -3.03
CA ALA A 48 1.24 -7.43 -4.30
C ALA A 48 2.35 -6.56 -4.90
N ALA A 49 2.22 -5.23 -4.84
CA ALA A 49 3.26 -4.30 -5.28
C ALA A 49 4.55 -4.40 -4.44
N THR A 50 4.43 -4.74 -3.16
CA THR A 50 5.59 -4.98 -2.28
C THR A 50 6.35 -6.24 -2.69
N CYS A 51 5.65 -7.28 -3.17
CA CYS A 51 6.21 -8.54 -3.66
C CYS A 51 6.80 -8.43 -5.07
N TRP A 52 6.21 -7.62 -5.97
CA TRP A 52 6.67 -7.45 -7.36
C TRP A 52 7.89 -6.52 -7.48
N ARG A 53 8.83 -6.52 -6.53
CA ARG A 53 10.01 -5.66 -6.67
C ARG A 53 10.98 -6.24 -7.71
N PRO A 54 11.34 -5.49 -8.76
CA PRO A 54 12.21 -5.98 -9.83
C PRO A 54 13.69 -6.10 -9.43
N SER A 55 14.11 -5.44 -8.34
CA SER A 55 15.47 -5.52 -7.80
C SER A 55 15.47 -5.78 -6.29
N THR A 56 16.34 -6.68 -5.85
CA THR A 56 16.62 -6.99 -4.45
C THR A 56 17.62 -6.02 -3.80
N ASP A 57 18.27 -5.18 -4.60
CA ASP A 57 19.25 -4.22 -4.12
C ASP A 57 18.59 -3.07 -3.34
N ALA A 58 19.29 -2.61 -2.30
CA ALA A 58 18.87 -1.47 -1.51
C ALA A 58 18.83 -0.21 -2.39
N GLN A 59 17.61 0.26 -2.69
CA GLN A 59 17.40 1.44 -3.51
C GLN A 59 17.16 2.65 -2.62
N GLN A 60 18.10 3.59 -2.60
CA GLN A 60 17.89 4.88 -1.95
C GLN A 60 17.00 5.75 -2.83
N VAL A 61 15.74 5.93 -2.43
CA VAL A 61 14.77 6.68 -3.24
C VAL A 61 14.86 8.17 -3.00
N THR A 62 15.10 8.56 -1.75
CA THR A 62 15.40 9.93 -1.32
C THR A 62 16.44 9.89 -0.19
N GLN A 63 16.89 11.06 0.29
CA GLN A 63 17.77 11.12 1.47
C GLN A 63 17.10 10.60 2.75
N LEU A 64 15.77 10.56 2.80
CA LEU A 64 14.98 10.13 3.96
C LEU A 64 14.47 8.69 3.84
N LEU A 65 14.40 8.14 2.62
CA LEU A 65 13.76 6.87 2.34
C LEU A 65 14.72 5.92 1.62
N LEU A 66 15.16 4.90 2.36
CA LEU A 66 15.87 3.74 1.85
C LEU A 66 14.87 2.59 1.70
N MET A 67 14.79 2.02 0.50
CA MET A 67 13.92 0.89 0.21
C MET A 67 14.78 -0.34 -0.06
N ASP A 68 14.88 -1.22 0.93
CA ASP A 68 15.63 -2.47 0.88
C ASP A 68 14.73 -3.68 1.21
N GLY A 69 15.32 -4.87 1.32
CA GLY A 69 14.60 -6.09 1.70
C GLY A 69 14.03 -6.06 3.13
N TYR A 70 14.63 -5.30 4.03
CA TYR A 70 14.11 -5.14 5.39
C TYR A 70 12.84 -4.28 5.38
N ALA A 71 12.90 -3.10 4.76
CA ALA A 71 11.75 -2.22 4.55
C ALA A 71 10.64 -2.94 3.78
N ALA A 72 11.00 -3.79 2.81
CA ALA A 72 10.07 -4.64 2.08
C ALA A 72 9.22 -5.52 3.00
N PHE A 73 9.90 -6.27 3.85
CA PHE A 73 9.29 -7.24 4.73
C PHE A 73 8.36 -6.55 5.75
N PHE A 74 8.85 -5.49 6.41
CA PHE A 74 8.05 -4.77 7.38
C PHE A 74 6.85 -4.06 6.77
N ASN A 75 7.00 -3.49 5.56
CA ASN A 75 5.86 -2.88 4.88
C ASN A 75 4.79 -3.93 4.51
N GLY A 76 5.21 -5.11 4.02
CA GLY A 76 4.31 -6.23 3.78
C GLY A 76 3.59 -6.69 5.05
N LEU A 77 4.32 -6.81 6.16
CA LEU A 77 3.75 -7.20 7.46
C LEU A 77 2.71 -6.19 7.97
N ILE A 78 3.00 -4.88 7.86
CA ILE A 78 2.08 -3.81 8.26
C ILE A 78 0.82 -3.84 7.39
N LEU A 79 0.95 -4.04 6.07
CA LEU A 79 -0.20 -4.17 5.17
C LEU A 79 -1.06 -5.40 5.48
N ALA A 80 -0.43 -6.54 5.79
CA ALA A 80 -1.15 -7.75 6.20
C ALA A 80 -1.88 -7.56 7.54
N ALA A 81 -1.24 -6.90 8.51
CA ALA A 81 -1.87 -6.56 9.78
C ALA A 81 -3.07 -5.62 9.58
N ALA A 82 -2.95 -4.60 8.72
CA ALA A 82 -4.05 -3.72 8.38
C ALA A 82 -5.20 -4.45 7.66
N ALA A 83 -4.91 -5.44 6.82
CA ALA A 83 -5.96 -6.26 6.21
C ALA A 83 -6.69 -7.09 7.27
N ALA A 84 -5.95 -7.65 8.24
CA ALA A 84 -6.54 -8.38 9.35
C ALA A 84 -7.46 -7.50 10.21
N THR A 85 -7.09 -6.25 10.50
CA THR A 85 -7.95 -5.35 11.27
C THR A 85 -9.27 -5.03 10.55
N VAL A 86 -9.25 -4.90 9.22
CA VAL A 86 -10.47 -4.69 8.42
C VAL A 86 -11.38 -5.92 8.43
N LEU A 87 -10.82 -7.14 8.49
CA LEU A 87 -11.61 -8.37 8.55
C LEU A 87 -12.24 -8.63 9.92
N ILE A 88 -11.65 -8.08 10.98
CA ILE A 88 -12.13 -8.26 12.37
C ILE A 88 -13.11 -7.14 12.79
N ALA A 89 -13.08 -5.99 12.12
CA ALA A 89 -13.94 -4.82 12.38
C ALA A 89 -15.38 -5.00 11.87
#